data_AF-A0A6J5ARP5-F1
#
_entry.id   AF-A0A6J5ARP5-F1
#
_cell.length_a   1.000
_cell.length_b   1.000
_cell.length_c   1.000
_cell.angle_alpha   90.00
_cell.angle_beta   90.00
_cell.angle_gamma   90.00
#
_symmetry.space_group_name_H-M   'P 1'
#
loop_
_entity.id
_entity.type
_entity.pdbx_description
1 polymer ?
#
loop_
_entity_poly.entity_id
_entity_poly.type
_entity_poly.pdbx_seq_one_letter_code
_entity_poly.pdbx_strand_id
1 'polypeptide(L)'
;MIEFNDYVQPNAALDADDLDANGFQHQPFLDSQIRQRGYRIVNVGLTYVSPMGFYSKKLKSLKDLPEGAKIGIQNEPSAYESDEVRKYTSTQFKGAIIPAF
;
A
#
# COMPACT_ATOMS: atom_id res chain seq x y z
N MET A 1 -20.48 -4.07 12.24
CA MET A 1 -19.08 -3.75 11.87
C MET A 1 -18.32 -5.06 11.82
N ILE A 2 -17.65 -5.35 10.71
CA ILE A 2 -16.90 -6.58 10.47
C ILE A 2 -15.43 -6.17 10.26
N GLU A 3 -14.51 -6.81 10.94
CA GLU A 3 -13.07 -6.55 10.84
C GLU A 3 -12.40 -7.60 9.97
N PHE A 4 -11.52 -7.15 9.07
CA PHE A 4 -10.71 -8.00 8.20
C PHE A 4 -9.24 -7.83 8.55
N ASN A 5 -8.47 -8.91 8.45
CA ASN A 5 -7.03 -8.92 8.72
C ASN A 5 -6.19 -8.78 7.44
N ASP A 6 -6.82 -8.57 6.28
CA ASP A 6 -6.17 -8.42 4.98
C ASP A 6 -6.85 -7.36 4.09
N TYR A 7 -6.22 -7.07 2.96
CA TYR A 7 -6.65 -6.03 2.01
C TYR A 7 -7.45 -6.57 0.81
N VAL A 8 -7.62 -7.88 0.69
CA VAL A 8 -8.26 -8.52 -0.48
C VAL A 8 -9.74 -8.77 -0.22
N GLN A 9 -10.06 -9.34 0.95
CA GLN A 9 -11.41 -9.74 1.32
C GLN A 9 -12.43 -8.60 1.36
N PRO A 10 -12.10 -7.37 1.84
CA PRO A 10 -13.12 -6.33 1.98
C PRO A 10 -13.76 -5.89 0.66
N ASN A 11 -13.00 -5.89 -0.45
CA ASN A 11 -13.55 -5.56 -1.77
C ASN A 11 -14.33 -6.74 -2.38
N ALA A 12 -13.89 -7.97 -2.16
CA ALA A 12 -14.62 -9.16 -2.61
C ALA A 12 -15.98 -9.26 -1.89
N ALA A 13 -16.02 -9.02 -0.58
CA ALA A 13 -17.25 -9.04 0.21
C ALA A 13 -18.22 -7.90 -0.18
N LEU A 14 -17.69 -6.71 -0.51
CA LEU A 14 -18.53 -5.61 -1.03
C LEU A 14 -19.09 -5.91 -2.42
N ASP A 15 -18.30 -6.47 -3.33
CA ASP A 15 -18.77 -6.83 -4.68
C ASP A 15 -19.75 -8.03 -4.67
N ALA A 16 -19.68 -8.87 -3.63
CA ALA A 16 -20.60 -10.00 -3.39
C ALA A 16 -21.89 -9.61 -2.63
N ASP A 17 -22.11 -8.31 -2.34
CA ASP A 17 -23.22 -7.80 -1.54
C ASP A 17 -23.27 -8.30 -0.08
N ASP A 18 -22.16 -8.86 0.45
CA ASP A 18 -22.02 -9.24 1.86
C ASP A 18 -21.78 -8.02 2.77
N LEU A 19 -21.35 -6.89 2.19
CA LEU A 19 -21.15 -5.61 2.85
C LEU A 19 -21.86 -4.50 2.06
N ASP A 20 -22.44 -3.53 2.77
CA ASP A 20 -22.99 -2.32 2.12
C ASP A 20 -21.91 -1.28 1.78
N ALA A 21 -20.80 -1.28 2.54
CA ALA A 21 -19.66 -0.37 2.37
C ALA A 21 -18.40 -0.91 3.07
N ASN A 22 -17.23 -0.47 2.61
CA ASN A 22 -15.95 -0.66 3.32
C ASN A 22 -15.16 0.66 3.39
N GLY A 23 -14.21 0.76 4.33
CA GLY A 23 -13.49 2.01 4.62
C GLY A 23 -12.04 1.78 5.04
N PHE A 24 -11.25 1.14 4.17
CA PHE A 24 -9.88 0.71 4.50
C PHE A 24 -8.81 1.11 3.47
N GLN A 25 -9.21 1.56 2.28
CA GLN A 25 -8.33 1.71 1.11
C GLN A 25 -8.23 3.17 0.63
N HIS A 26 -7.19 3.44 -0.14
CA HIS A 26 -7.02 4.70 -0.89
C HIS A 26 -7.36 4.51 -2.38
N GLN A 27 -7.60 5.62 -3.10
CA GLN A 27 -8.05 5.58 -4.50
C GLN A 27 -7.15 4.74 -5.43
N PRO A 28 -5.81 4.86 -5.40
CA PRO A 28 -4.95 4.03 -6.26
C PRO A 28 -5.10 2.52 -6.06
N PHE A 29 -5.39 2.07 -4.83
CA PHE A 29 -5.58 0.65 -4.54
C PHE A 29 -6.92 0.18 -5.12
N LEU A 30 -7.99 0.96 -4.92
CA LEU A 30 -9.30 0.69 -5.52
C LEU A 30 -9.21 0.59 -7.04
N ASP A 31 -8.54 1.56 -7.70
CA ASP A 31 -8.39 1.55 -9.15
C ASP A 31 -7.64 0.31 -9.64
N SER A 32 -6.61 -0.13 -8.91
CA SER A 32 -5.88 -1.36 -9.23
C SER A 32 -6.75 -2.61 -9.08
N GLN A 33 -7.54 -2.70 -7.99
CA GLN A 33 -8.47 -3.81 -7.77
C GLN A 33 -9.56 -3.86 -8.86
N ILE A 34 -10.11 -2.72 -9.28
CA ILE A 34 -11.07 -2.64 -10.39
C ILE A 34 -10.42 -3.11 -11.68
N ARG A 35 -9.19 -2.64 -12.00
CA ARG A 35 -8.46 -3.09 -13.21
C ARG A 35 -8.19 -4.60 -13.21
N GLN A 36 -7.83 -5.17 -12.06
CA GLN A 36 -7.43 -6.57 -11.97
C GLN A 36 -8.61 -7.53 -11.87
N ARG A 37 -9.70 -7.12 -11.21
CA ARG A 37 -10.79 -8.03 -10.82
C ARG A 37 -12.15 -7.64 -11.41
N GLY A 38 -12.28 -6.47 -12.02
CA GLY A 38 -13.52 -6.02 -12.65
C GLY A 38 -14.62 -5.60 -11.68
N TYR A 39 -14.27 -5.29 -10.43
CA TYR A 39 -15.24 -4.87 -9.41
C TYR A 39 -16.03 -3.63 -9.82
N ARG A 40 -17.30 -3.57 -9.42
CA ARG A 40 -18.19 -2.42 -9.68
C ARG A 40 -18.31 -1.54 -8.44
N ILE A 41 -17.18 -1.25 -7.82
CA ILE A 41 -17.08 -0.45 -6.59
C ILE A 41 -16.67 0.96 -6.95
N VAL A 42 -17.24 1.95 -6.27
CA VAL A 42 -16.92 3.37 -6.44
C VAL A 42 -16.55 4.00 -5.11
N ASN A 43 -15.73 5.04 -5.16
CA ASN A 43 -15.45 5.87 -4.01
C ASN A 43 -16.64 6.82 -3.76
N VAL A 44 -17.18 6.80 -2.54
CA VAL A 44 -18.31 7.65 -2.12
C VAL A 44 -17.90 8.76 -1.14
N GLY A 45 -16.65 8.78 -0.68
CA GLY A 45 -16.16 9.77 0.28
C GLY A 45 -14.74 9.50 0.76
N LEU A 46 -14.01 10.59 1.05
CA LEU A 46 -12.70 10.53 1.68
C LEU A 46 -12.85 10.46 3.20
N THR A 47 -12.01 9.65 3.86
CA THR A 47 -12.05 9.45 5.32
C THR A 47 -10.91 10.22 6.00
N TYR A 48 -9.69 9.70 5.92
CA TYR A 48 -8.49 10.33 6.46
C TYR A 48 -7.26 9.87 5.68
N VAL A 49 -6.14 10.60 5.84
CA VAL A 49 -4.85 10.24 5.25
C VAL A 49 -3.92 9.80 6.36
N SER A 50 -3.33 8.61 6.20
CA SER A 50 -2.22 8.14 7.03
C SER A 50 -0.92 8.27 6.23
N PRO A 51 -0.01 9.21 6.58
CA PRO A 51 1.25 9.35 5.89
C PRO A 51 2.10 8.08 6.03
N MET A 52 2.63 7.59 4.91
CA MET A 52 3.59 6.48 4.94
C MET A 52 4.91 6.93 5.60
N GLY A 53 5.50 6.04 6.39
CA GLY A 53 6.73 6.31 7.13
C GLY A 53 7.75 5.19 6.97
N PHE A 54 9.03 5.53 7.12
CA PHE A 54 10.10 4.56 7.26
C PHE A 54 10.28 4.18 8.73
N TYR A 55 10.40 2.89 9.00
CA TYR A 55 10.59 2.37 10.35
C TYR A 55 11.82 1.47 10.40
N SER A 56 12.59 1.56 11.48
CA SER A 56 13.74 0.68 11.72
C SER A 56 13.85 0.37 13.20
N LYS A 57 14.11 -0.90 13.53
CA LYS A 57 14.48 -1.32 14.89
C LYS A 57 15.95 -1.02 15.21
N LYS A 58 16.78 -0.75 14.19
CA LYS A 58 18.25 -0.66 14.32
C LYS A 58 18.78 0.74 14.06
N LEU A 59 18.21 1.44 13.08
CA LEU A 59 18.69 2.75 12.63
C LEU A 59 17.77 3.85 13.19
N LYS A 60 18.35 5.02 13.45
CA LYS A 60 17.60 6.19 13.94
C LYS A 60 17.34 7.21 12.84
N SER A 61 18.13 7.19 11.77
CA SER A 61 17.99 8.06 10.62
C SER A 61 18.17 7.29 9.32
N LEU A 62 17.53 7.77 8.24
CA LEU A 62 17.81 7.30 6.89
C LEU A 62 19.27 7.58 6.46
N LYS A 63 19.92 8.60 7.05
CA LYS A 63 21.33 8.92 6.79
C LYS A 63 22.28 7.83 7.30
N ASP A 64 21.83 7.00 8.23
CA ASP A 64 22.62 5.92 8.84
C ASP A 64 22.52 4.61 8.04
N LEU A 65 21.83 4.62 6.89
CA LEU A 65 21.72 3.43 6.03
C LEU A 65 23.10 3.10 5.43
N PRO A 66 23.63 1.89 5.71
CA PRO A 66 24.87 1.48 5.09
C PRO A 66 24.69 1.29 3.59
N GLU A 67 25.78 1.43 2.84
CA GLU A 67 25.79 1.09 1.42
C GLU A 67 25.38 -0.38 1.22
N GLY A 68 24.51 -0.64 0.24
CA GLY A 68 23.96 -1.97 0.00
C GLY A 68 22.89 -2.44 0.99
N ALA A 69 22.37 -1.57 1.87
CA ALA A 69 21.29 -1.92 2.79
C ALA A 69 20.04 -2.48 2.06
N LYS A 70 19.33 -3.39 2.72
CA LYS A 70 18.05 -3.93 2.23
C LYS A 70 16.89 -3.19 2.87
N ILE A 71 15.91 -2.82 2.04
CA ILE A 71 14.69 -2.14 2.50
C ILE A 71 13.49 -2.98 2.15
N GLY A 72 12.68 -3.27 3.16
CA GLY A 72 11.43 -4.00 3.04
C GLY A 72 10.30 -3.08 2.63
N ILE A 73 9.53 -3.49 1.62
CA ILE A 73 8.41 -2.73 1.07
C ILE A 73 7.19 -3.68 0.91
N GLN A 74 5.96 -3.22 1.21
CA GLN A 74 4.68 -3.90 0.93
C GLN A 74 4.53 -4.45 -0.52
N ASN A 75 4.41 -5.74 -0.75
CA ASN A 75 4.41 -6.36 -2.09
C ASN A 75 3.23 -6.01 -3.04
N GLU A 76 2.34 -5.10 -2.66
CA GLU A 76 1.17 -4.71 -3.47
C GLU A 76 1.54 -3.70 -4.57
N PRO A 77 1.13 -3.93 -5.85
CA PRO A 77 1.51 -3.07 -6.97
C PRO A 77 1.17 -1.59 -6.75
N SER A 78 0.01 -1.29 -6.15
CA SER A 78 -0.41 0.09 -5.88
C SER A 78 0.51 0.84 -4.91
N ALA A 79 1.26 0.13 -4.06
CA ALA A 79 2.22 0.74 -3.13
C ALA A 79 3.48 1.28 -3.84
N TYR A 80 3.80 0.77 -5.05
CA TYR A 80 4.94 1.22 -5.88
C TYR A 80 4.57 1.73 -7.26
N GLU A 81 3.30 1.73 -7.63
CA GLU A 81 2.89 2.25 -8.94
C GLU A 81 3.11 3.75 -9.05
N SER A 82 3.18 4.48 -7.93
CA SER A 82 3.59 5.89 -7.96
C SER A 82 5.04 6.04 -8.41
N ASP A 83 5.23 6.68 -9.55
CA ASP A 83 6.55 7.05 -10.09
C ASP A 83 7.36 7.87 -9.08
N GLU A 84 6.70 8.65 -8.23
CA GLU A 84 7.34 9.43 -7.17
C GLU A 84 7.94 8.51 -6.09
N VAL A 85 7.23 7.46 -5.67
CA VAL A 85 7.73 6.49 -4.69
C VAL A 85 8.88 5.69 -5.29
N ARG A 86 8.78 5.28 -6.56
CA ARG A 86 9.89 4.60 -7.26
C ARG A 86 11.13 5.47 -7.35
N LYS A 87 10.97 6.72 -7.81
CA LYS A 87 12.06 7.69 -7.96
C LYS A 87 12.67 8.06 -6.61
N TYR A 88 11.85 8.22 -5.58
CA TYR A 88 12.35 8.49 -4.23
C TYR A 88 13.14 7.29 -3.71
N THR A 89 12.60 6.09 -3.84
CA THR A 89 13.28 4.88 -3.38
C THR A 89 14.61 4.68 -4.13
N SER A 90 14.64 4.86 -5.46
CA SER A 90 15.84 4.67 -6.27
C SER A 90 16.93 5.73 -6.06
N THR A 91 16.55 6.97 -5.74
CA THR A 91 17.51 8.08 -5.60
C THR A 91 18.11 8.14 -4.19
N GLN A 92 17.32 7.81 -3.17
CA GLN A 92 17.74 7.89 -1.77
C GLN A 92 18.32 6.56 -1.27
N PHE A 93 17.96 5.44 -1.89
CA PHE A 93 18.47 4.13 -1.51
C PHE A 93 19.23 3.48 -2.67
N LYS A 94 20.55 3.35 -2.47
CA LYS A 94 21.45 2.64 -3.39
C LYS A 94 21.51 1.13 -3.12
N GLY A 95 20.56 0.62 -2.35
CA GLY A 95 20.52 -0.76 -1.86
C GLY A 95 19.47 -1.60 -2.58
N ALA A 96 19.23 -2.81 -2.06
CA ALA A 96 18.23 -3.71 -2.62
C ALA A 96 16.86 -3.45 -1.99
N ILE A 97 15.86 -3.30 -2.85
CA ILE A 97 14.46 -3.28 -2.48
C ILE A 97 13.98 -4.73 -2.43
N ILE A 98 13.42 -5.14 -1.29
CA ILE A 98 12.87 -6.49 -1.12
C ILE A 98 11.38 -6.39 -0.75
N PRO A 99 10.50 -7.18 -1.38
CA PRO A 99 9.15 -7.38 -0.88
C PRO A 99 9.23 -7.93 0.55
N ALA A 100 8.53 -7.30 1.49
CA ALA A 100 8.67 -7.67 2.90
C ALA A 100 7.35 -8.04 3.56
N PHE A 101 6.20 -7.57 3.07
CA PHE A 101 4.89 -7.83 3.67
C PHE A 101 3.80 -7.75 2.60
#